data_AF-A0A8T4IJY7-F1
#
_entry.id   AF-A0A8T4IJY7-F1
#
_cell.length_a   1.000
_cell.length_b   1.000
_cell.length_c   1.000
_cell.angle_alpha   90.00
_cell.angle_beta   90.00
_cell.angle_gamma   90.00
#
_symmetry.space_group_name_H-M   'P 1'
#
loop_
_entity.id
_entity.type
_entity.pdbx_description
1 polymer ?
#
loop_
_entity_poly.entity_id
_entity_poly.type
_entity_poly.pdbx_seq_one_letter_code
_entity_poly.pdbx_strand_id
1 'polypeptide(L)'
;MTVRQRRLVFADPGEAAGLVAFLGRLLRWEKNAAVRIQAGGGVAAVFAKPARFEVLAVLTGRLLEPVELDVTVSAGELLEGVEEKTETVTVPSAVTGPPWAGVLPPKGGWQAFADVPPDAVRAVAAAAVGEFRERAEKLGVGQRNPTREELDALA
;
A
#
# COMPACT_ATOMS: atom_id res chain seq x y z
N MET A 1 5.38 -31.57 3.95
CA MET A 1 4.92 -30.66 5.02
C MET A 1 3.80 -29.82 4.45
N THR A 2 2.54 -30.10 4.80
CA THR A 2 1.39 -29.31 4.34
C THR A 2 1.38 -28.00 5.11
N VAL A 3 1.71 -26.89 4.46
CA VAL A 3 1.55 -25.56 5.05
C VAL A 3 0.05 -25.38 5.28
N ARG A 4 -0.38 -25.21 6.54
CA ARG A 4 -1.75 -24.76 6.82
C ARG A 4 -1.93 -23.41 6.13
N GLN A 5 -2.77 -23.35 5.10
CA GLN A 5 -3.19 -22.08 4.52
C GLN A 5 -3.82 -21.23 5.63
N ARG A 6 -3.28 -20.03 5.82
CA ARG A 6 -3.78 -19.09 6.84
C ARG A 6 -4.78 -18.16 6.16
N ARG A 7 -5.90 -17.89 6.82
CA ARG A 7 -6.97 -17.04 6.30
C ARG A 7 -7.11 -15.81 7.18
N LEU A 8 -7.28 -14.65 6.56
CA LEU A 8 -7.69 -13.41 7.22
C LEU A 8 -9.14 -13.12 6.82
N VAL A 9 -9.92 -12.60 7.77
CA VAL A 9 -11.30 -12.15 7.54
C VAL A 9 -11.37 -10.72 8.03
N PHE A 10 -11.60 -9.78 7.12
CA PHE A 10 -11.78 -8.38 7.43
C PHE A 10 -13.14 -8.15 8.08
N ALA A 11 -13.19 -7.24 9.05
CA ALA A 11 -14.38 -6.96 9.85
C ALA A 11 -15.28 -5.92 9.19
N ASP A 12 -14.68 -5.01 8.42
CA ASP A 12 -15.37 -3.85 7.86
C ASP A 12 -15.56 -4.00 6.34
N PRO A 13 -16.75 -3.67 5.80
CA PRO A 13 -17.01 -3.77 4.37
C PRO A 13 -16.05 -2.91 3.54
N GLY A 14 -15.57 -3.47 2.44
CA GLY A 14 -14.68 -2.80 1.48
C GLY A 14 -13.19 -2.89 1.80
N GLU A 15 -12.78 -3.50 2.92
CA GLU A 15 -11.37 -3.67 3.26
C GLU A 15 -10.64 -4.59 2.27
N ALA A 16 -11.28 -5.69 1.84
CA ALA A 16 -10.75 -6.56 0.79
C ALA A 16 -10.61 -5.85 -0.56
N ALA A 17 -11.61 -5.06 -0.96
CA ALA A 17 -11.54 -4.23 -2.17
C ALA A 17 -10.41 -3.18 -2.08
N GLY A 18 -10.22 -2.59 -0.89
CA GLY A 18 -9.09 -1.71 -0.59
C GLY A 18 -7.75 -2.40 -0.76
N LEU A 19 -7.62 -3.65 -0.28
CA LEU A 19 -6.44 -4.49 -0.47
C LEU A 19 -6.18 -4.80 -1.94
N VAL A 20 -7.21 -5.18 -2.71
CA VAL A 20 -7.12 -5.39 -4.16
C VAL A 20 -6.56 -4.14 -4.85
N ALA A 21 -7.11 -2.96 -4.56
CA ALA A 21 -6.66 -1.71 -5.13
C ALA A 21 -5.21 -1.35 -4.72
N PHE A 22 -4.81 -1.68 -3.49
CA PHE A 22 -3.45 -1.49 -3.00
C PHE A 22 -2.45 -2.41 -3.71
N LEU A 23 -2.70 -3.71 -3.75
CA LEU A 23 -1.83 -4.71 -4.41
C LEU A 23 -1.75 -4.47 -5.91
N GLY A 24 -2.89 -4.18 -6.56
CA GLY A 24 -2.94 -3.85 -7.98
C GLY A 24 -2.12 -2.60 -8.32
N ARG A 25 -2.02 -1.61 -7.42
CA ARG A 25 -1.13 -0.45 -7.57
C ARG A 25 0.35 -0.82 -7.52
N LEU A 26 0.73 -1.71 -6.61
CA LEU A 26 2.12 -2.18 -6.49
C LEU A 26 2.54 -2.97 -7.74
N LEU A 27 1.70 -3.91 -8.17
CA LEU A 27 1.95 -4.80 -9.31
C LEU A 27 1.96 -4.10 -10.67
N ARG A 28 1.51 -2.84 -10.74
CA ARG A 28 1.70 -2.01 -11.94
C ARG A 28 3.16 -1.58 -12.11
N TRP A 29 3.90 -1.39 -11.03
CA TRP A 29 5.29 -0.96 -11.07
C TRP A 29 6.27 -2.12 -11.03
N GLU A 30 5.99 -3.13 -10.21
CA GLU A 30 6.88 -4.27 -10.00
C GLU A 30 6.06 -5.57 -9.97
N LYS A 31 6.23 -6.42 -10.99
CA LYS A 31 5.44 -7.66 -11.13
C LYS A 31 5.75 -8.71 -10.05
N ASN A 32 6.96 -8.69 -9.52
CA ASN A 32 7.42 -9.61 -8.48
C ASN A 32 7.42 -8.96 -7.09
N ALA A 33 6.61 -7.91 -6.90
CA ALA A 33 6.54 -7.20 -5.63
C ALA A 33 6.18 -8.17 -4.48
N ALA A 34 6.83 -8.00 -3.34
CA ALA A 34 6.50 -8.68 -2.11
C ALA A 34 5.84 -7.71 -1.11
N VAL A 35 5.00 -8.24 -0.22
CA VAL A 35 4.43 -7.49 0.90
C VAL A 35 4.68 -8.23 2.21
N ARG A 36 4.85 -7.48 3.30
CA ARG A 36 4.94 -8.05 4.64
C ARG A 36 3.63 -7.82 5.37
N ILE A 37 3.00 -8.90 5.81
CA ILE A 37 1.76 -8.88 6.56
C ILE A 37 2.10 -9.08 8.03
N GLN A 38 1.69 -8.14 8.88
CA GLN A 38 1.69 -8.31 10.33
C GLN A 38 0.26 -8.24 10.84
N ALA A 39 -0.23 -9.29 11.46
CA ALA A 39 -1.51 -9.30 12.16
C ALA A 39 -1.31 -9.58 13.64
N GLY A 40 -2.09 -8.88 14.46
CA GLY A 40 -2.15 -9.06 15.90
C GLY A 40 -3.07 -8.02 16.53
N GLY A 41 -3.59 -8.30 17.72
CA GLY A 41 -4.51 -7.38 18.40
C GLY A 41 -5.79 -7.04 17.61
N GLY A 42 -6.22 -7.93 16.71
CA GLY A 42 -7.43 -7.75 15.89
C GLY A 42 -7.27 -6.85 14.66
N VAL A 43 -6.05 -6.52 14.24
CA VAL A 43 -5.78 -5.73 13.03
C VAL A 43 -4.71 -6.44 12.19
N ALA A 44 -4.85 -6.38 10.86
CA ALA A 44 -3.80 -6.72 9.91
C ALA A 44 -3.22 -5.46 9.28
N ALA A 45 -1.90 -5.37 9.23
CA ALA A 45 -1.15 -4.36 8.49
C ALA A 45 -0.39 -5.02 7.34
N VAL A 46 -0.59 -4.53 6.13
CA VAL A 46 0.08 -4.97 4.91
C VAL A 46 1.05 -3.87 4.48
N PHE A 47 2.34 -4.13 4.67
CA PHE A 47 3.43 -3.22 4.33
C PHE A 47 3.99 -3.51 2.94
N ALA A 48 4.32 -2.45 2.21
CA ALA A 48 4.98 -2.51 0.93
C ALA A 48 5.92 -1.33 0.73
N LYS A 49 7.01 -1.52 -0.02
CA LYS A 49 7.82 -0.43 -0.57
C LYS A 49 7.65 -0.40 -2.08
N PRO A 50 6.85 0.52 -2.65
CA PRO A 50 6.69 0.56 -4.10
C PRO A 50 8.01 1.00 -4.76
N ALA A 51 8.45 0.26 -5.79
CA ALA A 51 9.79 0.41 -6.40
C ALA A 51 10.18 1.82 -6.88
N ARG A 52 9.20 2.67 -7.17
CA ARG A 52 9.41 4.05 -7.67
C ARG A 52 9.55 5.10 -6.57
N PHE A 53 9.28 4.75 -5.31
CA PHE A 53 9.19 5.71 -4.23
C PHE A 53 10.05 5.26 -3.04
N GLU A 54 10.76 6.20 -2.45
CA GLU A 54 11.50 5.98 -1.18
C GLU A 54 10.56 6.07 0.02
N VAL A 55 9.41 5.40 -0.06
CA VAL A 55 8.37 5.40 0.97
C VAL A 55 8.01 3.97 1.36
N LEU A 56 7.64 3.79 2.62
CA LEU A 56 6.95 2.60 3.08
C LEU A 56 5.46 2.89 3.11
N ALA A 57 4.69 2.14 2.33
CA ALA A 57 3.24 2.20 2.33
C ALA A 57 2.67 1.11 3.25
N VAL A 58 1.61 1.44 3.97
CA VAL A 58 0.87 0.49 4.80
C VAL A 58 -0.62 0.61 4.51
N LEU A 59 -1.27 -0.54 4.34
CA LEU A 59 -2.72 -0.65 4.41
C LEU A 59 -3.06 -1.43 5.68
N THR A 60 -3.97 -0.90 6.49
CA THR A 60 -4.48 -1.58 7.68
C THR A 60 -5.92 -1.98 7.47
N GLY A 61 -6.31 -3.14 7.99
CA GLY A 61 -7.70 -3.55 8.07
C GLY A 61 -8.01 -4.29 9.37
N ARG A 62 -9.19 -4.06 9.93
CA ARG A 62 -9.63 -4.71 11.17
C ARG A 62 -10.02 -6.14 10.88
N LEU A 63 -9.62 -7.07 11.73
CA LEU A 63 -9.95 -8.49 11.56
C LEU A 63 -11.18 -8.86 12.37
N LEU A 64 -12.07 -9.63 11.75
CA LEU A 64 -13.27 -10.17 12.40
C LEU A 64 -12.89 -11.15 13.52
N GLU A 65 -11.85 -11.96 13.27
CA GLU A 65 -11.27 -12.88 14.23
C GLU A 65 -9.80 -12.53 14.47
N PRO A 66 -9.31 -12.48 15.72
CA PRO A 66 -7.90 -12.21 16.01
C PRO A 66 -6.99 -13.27 15.40
N VAL A 67 -5.97 -12.83 14.66
CA VAL A 67 -4.93 -13.68 14.08
C VAL A 67 -3.57 -13.11 14.43
N GLU A 68 -2.67 -13.96 14.92
CA GLU A 68 -1.26 -13.63 15.09
C GLU A 68 -0.48 -14.12 13.86
N LEU A 69 0.08 -13.18 13.10
CA LEU A 69 0.78 -13.45 11.85
C LEU A 69 1.92 -12.45 11.65
N ASP A 70 3.06 -12.94 11.18
CA ASP A 70 4.12 -12.10 10.61
C ASP A 70 4.75 -12.88 9.46
N VAL A 71 4.49 -12.47 8.23
CA VAL A 71 4.94 -13.19 7.04
C VAL A 71 5.18 -12.24 5.87
N THR A 72 6.20 -12.53 5.07
CA THR A 72 6.41 -11.88 3.78
C THR A 72 5.94 -12.82 2.68
N VAL A 73 5.11 -12.31 1.76
CA VAL A 73 4.48 -13.08 0.68
C VAL A 73 4.60 -12.35 -0.66
N SER A 74 4.38 -13.08 -1.76
CA SER A 74 4.18 -12.48 -3.09
C SER A 74 2.91 -11.62 -3.09
N ALA A 75 3.01 -10.38 -3.59
CA ALA A 75 1.85 -9.50 -3.75
C ALA A 75 0.85 -10.03 -4.80
N GLY A 76 1.36 -10.71 -5.83
CA GLY A 76 0.54 -11.32 -6.88
C GLY A 76 -0.28 -12.49 -6.34
N GLU A 77 0.36 -13.43 -5.64
CA GLU A 77 -0.34 -14.57 -5.04
C GLU A 77 -1.32 -14.11 -3.95
N LEU A 78 -0.97 -13.08 -3.18
CA LEU A 78 -1.88 -12.53 -2.17
C LEU A 78 -3.11 -11.91 -2.83
N LEU A 79 -2.95 -11.21 -3.95
CA LEU A 79 -4.04 -10.63 -4.72
C LEU A 79 -5.00 -11.70 -5.26
N GLU A 80 -4.47 -12.80 -5.79
CA GLU A 80 -5.26 -13.94 -6.25
C GLU A 80 -6.05 -14.62 -5.11
N GLY A 81 -5.55 -14.52 -3.87
CA GLY A 81 -6.19 -15.06 -2.68
C GLY A 81 -7.29 -14.17 -2.07
N VAL A 82 -7.58 -12.99 -2.62
CA VAL A 82 -8.62 -12.09 -2.10
C VAL A 82 -10.00 -12.44 -2.65
N GLU A 83 -10.96 -12.64 -1.75
CA GLU A 83 -12.38 -12.79 -2.06
C GLU A 83 -13.14 -11.58 -1.48
N GLU A 84 -13.43 -10.59 -2.32
CA GLU A 84 -14.03 -9.31 -1.93
C GLU A 84 -15.42 -9.48 -1.31
N LYS A 85 -16.25 -10.39 -1.83
CA LYS A 85 -17.64 -10.56 -1.37
C LYS A 85 -17.74 -11.06 0.07
N THR A 86 -16.75 -11.83 0.50
CA THR A 86 -16.72 -12.41 1.84
C THR A 86 -15.72 -11.71 2.75
N GLU A 87 -15.08 -10.63 2.27
CA GLU A 87 -14.05 -9.91 3.01
C GLU A 87 -12.91 -10.82 3.48
N THR A 88 -12.55 -11.84 2.68
CA THR A 88 -11.55 -12.83 3.10
C THR A 88 -10.33 -12.87 2.22
N VAL A 89 -9.19 -13.17 2.83
CA VAL A 89 -7.91 -13.28 2.15
C VAL A 89 -7.24 -14.58 2.53
N THR A 90 -6.87 -15.38 1.53
CA THR A 90 -6.01 -16.54 1.71
C THR A 90 -4.56 -16.08 1.64
N VAL A 91 -3.81 -16.29 2.73
CA VAL A 91 -2.40 -15.90 2.82
C VAL A 91 -1.53 -16.95 2.12
N PRO A 92 -0.73 -16.56 1.10
CA PRO A 92 0.14 -17.48 0.38
C PRO A 92 1.31 -18.01 1.21
N SER A 93 2.11 -18.86 0.59
CA SER A 93 3.35 -19.34 1.20
C SER A 93 4.34 -18.19 1.40
N ALA A 94 5.13 -18.29 2.47
CA ALA A 94 6.17 -17.31 2.74
C ALA A 94 7.23 -17.32 1.63
N VAL A 95 7.70 -16.13 1.26
CA VAL A 95 8.83 -15.93 0.34
C VAL A 95 9.98 -15.24 1.07
N THR A 96 11.19 -15.38 0.56
CA THR A 96 12.30 -14.52 0.98
C THR A 96 12.00 -13.10 0.55
N GLY A 97 11.78 -12.23 1.53
CA GLY A 97 11.44 -10.83 1.29
C GLY A 97 12.64 -9.97 0.85
N PRO A 98 12.38 -8.83 0.21
CA PRO A 98 13.39 -7.81 -0.04
C PRO A 98 13.96 -7.23 1.27
N PRO A 99 15.16 -6.61 1.25
CA PRO A 99 15.81 -6.12 2.47
C PRO A 99 14.96 -5.16 3.32
N TRP A 100 14.13 -4.32 2.69
CA TRP A 100 13.26 -3.38 3.39
C TRP A 100 12.26 -4.09 4.31
N ALA A 101 11.88 -5.34 3.99
CA ALA A 101 10.92 -6.09 4.79
C ALA A 101 11.44 -6.33 6.21
N GLY A 102 12.76 -6.28 6.45
CA GLY A 102 13.36 -6.35 7.79
C GLY A 102 13.32 -5.06 8.60
N VAL A 103 12.90 -3.93 8.01
CA VAL A 103 12.97 -2.59 8.61
C VAL A 103 11.58 -1.96 8.62
N LEU A 104 10.73 -2.46 9.51
CA LEU A 104 9.37 -1.92 9.72
C LEU A 104 9.32 -0.92 10.88
N PRO A 105 8.38 0.04 10.87
CA PRO A 105 8.12 0.90 12.02
C PRO A 105 7.80 0.07 13.27
N PRO A 106 8.10 0.58 14.48
CA PRO A 106 7.75 -0.11 15.71
C PRO A 106 6.22 -0.27 15.84
N LYS A 107 5.77 -1.37 16.45
CA LYS A 107 4.33 -1.63 16.68
C LYS A 107 3.71 -0.73 17.76
N GLY A 108 4.52 -0.11 18.61
CA GLY A 108 4.07 0.65 19.76
C GLY A 108 5.11 1.68 20.20
N GLY A 109 4.84 2.35 21.32
CA GLY A 109 5.66 3.47 21.80
C GLY A 109 5.43 4.77 21.02
N TRP A 110 4.40 4.82 20.18
CA TRP A 110 3.99 6.02 19.48
C TRP A 110 3.34 7.01 20.45
N GLN A 111 3.79 8.25 20.39
CA GLN A 111 3.17 9.38 21.08
C GLN A 111 2.55 10.31 20.03
N ALA A 112 1.28 10.67 20.22
CA ALA A 112 0.66 11.71 19.42
C ALA A 112 1.44 13.02 19.61
N PHE A 113 1.96 13.57 18.51
CA PHE A 113 2.73 14.81 18.53
C PHE A 113 1.88 16.02 18.15
N ALA A 114 1.12 15.89 17.05
CA ALA A 114 0.21 16.92 16.56
C ALA A 114 -0.82 16.31 15.61
N ASP A 115 -1.97 16.95 15.51
CA ASP A 115 -2.98 16.66 14.48
C ASP A 115 -2.81 17.59 13.29
N VAL A 116 -2.90 17.03 12.08
CA VAL A 116 -2.90 17.83 10.85
C VAL A 116 -4.32 17.86 10.29
N PRO A 117 -4.96 19.03 10.17
CA PRO A 117 -6.31 19.13 9.64
C PRO A 117 -6.39 18.57 8.21
N PRO A 118 -7.29 17.61 7.92
CA PRO A 118 -7.38 17.00 6.60
C PRO A 118 -7.62 18.01 5.47
N ASP A 119 -8.37 19.07 5.74
CA ASP A 119 -8.62 20.15 4.77
C ASP A 119 -7.37 20.96 4.45
N ALA A 120 -6.48 21.16 5.44
CA ALA A 120 -5.20 21.84 5.20
C ALA A 120 -4.31 21.01 4.28
N VAL A 121 -4.23 19.68 4.51
CA VAL A 121 -3.48 18.76 3.63
C VAL A 121 -4.06 18.79 2.22
N ARG A 122 -5.39 18.72 2.08
CA ARG A 122 -6.07 18.79 0.78
C ARG A 122 -5.79 20.11 0.05
N ALA A 123 -5.86 21.23 0.77
CA ALA A 123 -5.60 22.55 0.19
C ALA A 123 -4.16 22.68 -0.33
N VAL A 124 -3.17 22.27 0.46
CA VAL A 124 -1.76 22.28 0.06
C VAL A 124 -1.52 21.36 -1.14
N ALA A 125 -2.07 20.14 -1.11
CA ALA A 125 -1.94 19.20 -2.23
C ALA A 125 -2.59 19.75 -3.52
N ALA A 126 -3.79 20.32 -3.42
CA ALA A 126 -4.48 20.93 -4.56
C ALA A 126 -3.72 22.12 -5.15
N ALA A 127 -3.14 22.97 -4.29
CA ALA A 127 -2.32 24.09 -4.71
C ALA A 127 -1.05 23.62 -5.46
N ALA A 128 -0.33 22.64 -4.91
CA ALA A 128 0.86 22.08 -5.55
C ALA A 128 0.55 21.42 -6.91
N VAL A 129 -0.55 20.67 -7.00
CA VAL A 129 -1.03 20.09 -8.26
C VAL A 129 -1.42 21.17 -9.27
N GLY A 130 -2.07 22.24 -8.81
CA GLY A 130 -2.43 23.40 -9.64
C GLY A 130 -1.21 24.09 -10.23
N GLU A 131 -0.21 24.39 -9.40
CA GLU A 131 1.05 24.98 -9.85
C GLU A 131 1.78 24.08 -10.87
N PHE A 132 1.87 22.78 -10.60
CA PHE A 132 2.47 21.83 -11.55
C PHE A 132 1.76 21.84 -12.90
N ARG A 133 0.41 21.84 -12.91
CA ARG A 133 -0.38 21.91 -14.14
C ARG A 133 -0.12 23.20 -14.91
N GLU A 134 -0.07 24.34 -14.23
CA GLU A 134 0.21 25.64 -14.87
C GLU A 134 1.60 25.65 -15.52
N ARG A 135 2.62 25.12 -14.83
CA ARG A 135 3.97 24.98 -15.39
C ARG A 135 4.00 24.03 -16.60
N ALA A 136 3.30 22.91 -16.52
CA ALA A 136 3.20 21.95 -17.62
C ALA A 136 2.50 22.58 -18.86
N GLU A 137 1.43 23.34 -18.66
CA GLU A 137 0.75 24.06 -19.74
C GLU A 137 1.68 25.07 -20.43
N LYS A 138 2.46 25.84 -19.67
CA LYS A 138 3.44 26.81 -20.21
C LYS A 138 4.54 26.16 -21.05
N LEU A 139 4.92 24.92 -20.76
CA LEU A 139 5.89 24.15 -21.56
C LEU A 139 5.28 23.55 -22.84
N GLY A 140 3.97 23.73 -23.10
CA GLY A 140 3.29 23.10 -24.23
C GLY A 140 3.11 21.58 -24.06
N VAL A 141 3.38 21.05 -22.87
CA VAL A 141 3.23 19.63 -22.52
C VAL A 141 1.76 19.18 -22.62
N GLY A 142 0.79 20.08 -22.48
CA GLY A 142 -0.62 19.76 -22.72
C GLY A 142 -0.96 19.39 -24.18
N GLN A 143 -0.09 19.70 -25.14
CA GLN A 143 -0.34 19.54 -26.59
C GLN A 143 0.47 18.40 -27.24
N ARG A 144 1.43 17.80 -26.51
CA ARG A 144 2.24 16.63 -26.94
C ARG A 144 2.41 15.66 -25.77
N ASN A 145 2.58 14.35 -26.03
CA ASN A 145 2.86 13.38 -24.97
C ASN A 145 4.25 13.65 -24.35
N PRO A 146 4.36 14.23 -23.14
CA PRO A 146 5.65 14.52 -22.53
C PRO A 146 6.36 13.24 -22.09
N THR A 147 7.68 13.26 -22.11
CA THR A 147 8.50 12.23 -21.49
C THR A 147 8.46 12.36 -19.96
N ARG A 148 8.84 11.29 -19.26
CA ARG A 148 8.88 11.30 -17.79
C ARG A 148 9.93 12.29 -17.25
N GLU A 149 11.08 12.39 -17.92
CA GLU A 149 12.16 13.30 -17.53
C GLU A 149 11.71 14.77 -17.59
N GLU A 150 10.95 15.15 -18.63
CA GLU A 150 10.39 16.50 -18.76
C GLU A 150 9.39 16.83 -17.65
N LEU A 151 8.60 15.84 -17.22
CA LEU A 151 7.66 16.01 -16.11
C LEU A 151 8.38 16.09 -14.75
N ASP A 152 9.44 15.31 -14.55
CA ASP A 152 10.20 15.33 -13.29
C ASP A 152 11.00 16.64 -13.14
N ALA A 153 11.40 17.29 -14.25
CA ALA A 153 12.03 18.61 -14.23
C ALA A 153 11.09 19.77 -13.81
N LEU A 154 9.77 19.53 -13.76
CA LEU A 154 8.76 20.52 -13.33
C LEU A 154 8.51 20.52 -11.81
N ALA A 155 8.84 19.42 -11.15
CA ALA A 155 8.62 19.19 -9.72
C ALA A 155 9.73 19.83 -8.87
#